data_AF-A0A7W8TA14-F1
#
_entry.id   AF-A0A7W8TA14-F1
#
_cell.length_a   1.000
_cell.length_b   1.000
_cell.length_c   1.000
_cell.angle_alpha   90.00
_cell.angle_beta   90.00
_cell.angle_gamma   90.00
#
_symmetry.space_group_name_H-M   'P 1'
#
loop_
_entity.id
_entity.type
_entity.pdbx_description
1 polymer ?
#
loop_
_entity_poly.entity_id
_entity_poly.type
_entity_poly.pdbx_seq_one_letter_code
_entity_poly.pdbx_strand_id
1 'polypeptide(L)' 'MIVNIGANYLTRIGGHDVTLRAAIGNITNRRYWMFQYSDYIAPGDPRMVSVNAKIDF' A
#
# COMPACT_ATOMS: atom_id res chain seq x y z
N MET A 1 -15.25 -8.03 1.39
CA MET A 1 -14.04 -7.72 2.14
C MET A 1 -13.07 -6.96 1.24
N ILE A 2 -12.28 -6.03 1.78
CA ILE A 2 -11.14 -5.41 1.08
C ILE A 2 -9.89 -6.02 1.68
N VAL A 3 -8.97 -6.48 0.83
CA VAL A 3 -7.74 -7.17 1.25
C VAL A 3 -6.55 -6.37 0.76
N ASN A 4 -5.61 -6.11 1.67
CA ASN A 4 -4.37 -5.41 1.40
C ASN A 4 -3.22 -6.35 1.73
N ILE A 5 -2.17 -6.33 0.90
CA ILE A 5 -0.97 -7.14 1.13
C ILE A 5 0.27 -6.25 1.10
N GLY A 6 1.33 -6.70 1.74
CA GLY A 6 2.62 -6.05 1.68
C GLY A 6 3.77 -7.02 1.88
N ALA A 7 4.94 -6.63 1.38
CA ALA A 7 6.19 -7.35 1.53
C ALA A 7 7.30 -6.35 1.86
N ASN A 8 8.22 -6.80 2.73
CA ASN A 8 9.43 -6.06 3.07
C ASN A 8 10.63 -6.92 2.73
N TYR A 9 11.67 -6.30 2.17
CA TYR A 9 12.93 -6.95 1.87
C TYR A 9 14.07 -6.16 2.52
N LEU A 10 14.77 -6.82 3.43
CA LEU A 10 15.92 -6.27 4.13
C LEU A 10 17.18 -6.75 3.42
N THR A 11 18.05 -5.81 3.05
CA THR A 11 19.30 -6.10 2.35
C THR A 11 20.36 -5.09 2.76
N ARG A 12 21.60 -5.33 2.35
CA ARG A 12 22.71 -4.41 2.54
C ARG A 12 23.25 -3.97 1.18
N ILE A 13 23.32 -2.66 0.95
CA ILE A 13 23.81 -2.06 -0.30
C ILE A 13 24.87 -1.03 0.05
N GLY A 14 26.09 -1.18 -0.48
CA GLY A 14 27.18 -0.24 -0.23
C GLY A 14 27.57 -0.09 1.25
N GLY A 15 27.39 -1.13 2.06
CA GLY A 15 27.67 -1.10 3.50
C GLY A 15 26.53 -0.58 4.38
N HIS A 16 25.48 -0.01 3.78
CA HIS A 16 24.31 0.51 4.48
C HIS A 16 23.18 -0.53 4.50
N ASP A 17 22.49 -0.62 5.63
CA ASP A 17 21.28 -1.42 5.73
C ASP A 17 20.14 -0.70 5.00
N VAL A 18 19.47 -1.42 4.10
CA VAL A 18 18.39 -0.91 3.26
C VAL A 18 17.16 -1.78 3.44
N THR A 19 16.03 -1.15 3.74
CA THR A 19 14.73 -1.81 3.75
C THR A 19 13.90 -1.34 2.56
N LEU A 20 13.59 -2.26 1.65
CA LEU A 20 12.63 -2.04 0.57
C LEU A 20 11.26 -2.53 1.02
N ARG A 21 10.21 -1.77 0.72
CA ARG A 21 8.83 -2.10 1.06
C ARG A 21 7.94 -1.92 -0.15
N ALA A 22 7.07 -2.88 -0.38
CA ALA A 22 6.02 -2.80 -1.38
C ALA A 22 4.69 -3.20 -0.74
N ALA A 23 3.62 -2.49 -1.07
CA ALA A 23 2.28 -2.83 -0.66
C ALA A 23 1.29 -2.66 -1.80
N ILE A 24 0.27 -3.51 -1.81
CA ILE A 24 -0.85 -3.45 -2.74
C ILE A 24 -2.14 -3.36 -1.92
N GLY A 25 -2.81 -2.21 -2.04
CA GLY A 25 -4.15 -2.00 -1.49
C GLY A 25 -5.21 -2.53 -2.45
N ASN A 26 -6.28 -3.10 -1.91
CA ASN A 26 -7.39 -3.67 -2.68
C ASN A 26 -6.89 -4.67 -3.75
N ILE A 27 -6.19 -5.74 -3.31
CA ILE A 27 -5.55 -6.69 -4.23
C ILE A 27 -6.54 -7.35 -5.20
N THR A 28 -7.78 -7.56 -4.76
CA THR A 28 -8.84 -8.13 -5.61
C THR A 28 -9.50 -7.11 -6.54
N ASN A 29 -9.07 -5.83 -6.49
CA ASN A 29 -9.64 -4.70 -7.24
C ASN A 29 -11.17 -4.62 -7.12
N ARG A 30 -11.68 -4.81 -5.90
CA ARG A 30 -13.11 -4.80 -5.62
C ARG A 30 -13.65 -3.38 -5.77
N ARG A 31 -14.78 -3.24 -6.46
CA ARG A 31 -15.54 -1.99 -6.54
C ARG A 31 -16.56 -1.95 -5.41
N TYR A 32 -16.65 -0.82 -4.73
CA TYR A 32 -17.56 -0.58 -3.61
C TYR A 32 -17.79 0.92 -3.45
N TRP A 33 -18.82 1.28 -2.70
CA TRP A 33 -19.11 2.67 -2.33
C TRP A 33 -18.57 2.94 -0.92
N MET A 34 -17.99 4.11 -0.74
CA MET A 34 -17.62 4.67 0.56
C MET A 34 -18.64 5.72 0.96
N PHE A 35 -18.93 5.77 2.24
CA PHE A 35 -19.74 6.81 2.88
C PHE A 35 -18.88 7.45 3.97
N GLN A 36 -18.95 8.78 4.09
CA GLN A 36 -18.18 9.52 5.10
C GLN A 36 -19.07 10.40 5.99
N TYR A 37 -20.07 11.07 5.41
CA TYR A 37 -21.08 11.87 6.10
C TYR A 37 -22.32 12.03 5.21
N SER A 38 -23.39 12.64 5.72
CA SER A 38 -24.64 12.85 4.96
C SER A 38 -24.35 13.43 3.58
N ASP A 39 -25.01 12.88 2.57
CA ASP A 39 -24.92 13.33 1.17
C ASP A 39 -23.51 13.18 0.55
N TYR A 40 -22.61 12.45 1.22
CA TYR A 40 -21.31 12.06 0.67
C TYR A 40 -21.25 10.55 0.44
N ILE A 41 -21.36 10.18 -0.84
CA ILE A 41 -21.06 8.84 -1.33
C ILE A 41 -20.03 8.98 -2.43
N ALA A 42 -18.93 8.23 -2.32
CA ALA A 42 -17.86 8.24 -3.30
C ALA A 42 -17.44 6.80 -3.66
N PRO A 43 -16.89 6.56 -4.87
CA PRO A 43 -16.27 5.29 -5.18
C PRO A 43 -15.15 4.96 -4.20
N GLY A 44 -15.08 3.71 -3.76
CA GLY A 44 -13.96 3.16 -3.02
C GLY A 44 -12.65 3.25 -3.79
N ASP A 45 -11.52 3.35 -3.07
CA ASP A 45 -10.22 3.42 -3.71
C ASP A 45 -9.97 2.18 -4.58
N PRO A 46 -9.48 2.38 -5.83
CA PRO A 46 -9.14 1.27 -6.71
C PRO A 46 -7.93 0.50 -6.17
N ARG A 47 -7.48 -0.52 -6.91
CA ARG A 47 -6.18 -1.14 -6.61
C ARG A 47 -5.08 -0.08 -6.63
N MET A 48 -4.33 0.01 -5.54
CA MET A 48 -3.21 0.94 -5.40
C MET A 48 -1.92 0.18 -5.10
N VAL A 49 -0.81 0.66 -5.64
CA VAL A 49 0.53 0.14 -5.38
C VAL A 49 1.37 1.24 -4.75
N SER A 50 2.02 0.92 -3.63
CA SER A 50 2.95 1.82 -2.96
C SER A 50 4.31 1.15 -2.80
N VAL A 51 5.37 1.89 -3.06
CA VAL A 51 6.76 1.46 -2.86
C VAL A 51 7.51 2.46 -1.99
N ASN A 52 8.40 1.97 -1.12
CA ASN A 52 9.20 2.79 -0.23
C ASN A 52 10.58 2.14 -0.03
N ALA A 53 11.62 2.96 0.14
CA ALA A 53 12.95 2.53 0.54
C ALA A 53 13.42 3.36 1.75
N LYS A 54 13.95 2.68 2.77
CA LYS A 54 14.65 3.28 3.89
C LYS A 54 16.13 2.89 3.83
N ILE A 55 17.02 3.86 3.98
CA ILE A 55 18.48 3.66 4.06
C ILE A 55 18.93 4.11 5.44
N ASP A 56 19.66 3.25 6.14
CA ASP A 56 20.27 3.53 7.44
C ASP A 56 21.74 3.93 7.24
N PHE A 57 22.07 5.17 7.62
CA PHE A 57 23.39 5.80 7.44
C PHE A 57 24.26 5.72 8.69
#